data_AF-A0A7V2JE89-F1
#
_entry.id   AF-A0A7V2JE89-F1
#
_cell.length_a   1.000
_cell.length_b   1.000
_cell.length_c   1.000
_cell.angle_alpha   90.00
_cell.angle_beta   90.00
_cell.angle_gamma   90.00
#
_symmetry.space_group_name_H-M   'P 1'
#
loop_
_entity.id
_entity.type
_entity.pdbx_description
1 polymer ?
#
loop_
_entity_poly.entity_id
_entity_poly.type
_entity_poly.pdbx_seq_one_letter_code
_entity_poly.pdbx_strand_id
1 'polypeptide(L)'
;MSDDLFEIVRMFILVQKQRVAFNNRARTLEFDNPVIEQLAEFFQTTEESLEKSIKREIKHEPIYKEFFSKVKGIGPILAAKIMYYIRDIGRFPNVAKLWRYAGLAVINGKAETLQRGQKISYRPEFKATMYVVGSSMLKARSKYVEIYYAAKDYYARNRDWGKQHIHLAAMRKMEKLFLAHLWEVWRQLEGYPIRMPYAVEYLGHTTILTPEMFISA
;
A
#
# COMPACT_ATOMS: atom_id res chain seq x y z
N MET A 1 8.15 12.91 -6.26
CA MET A 1 7.97 13.38 -4.87
C MET A 1 9.06 14.37 -4.54
N SER A 2 8.69 15.58 -4.11
CA SER A 2 9.66 16.57 -3.62
C SER A 2 10.42 16.06 -2.39
N ASP A 3 11.64 16.53 -2.19
CA ASP A 3 12.46 16.17 -1.02
C ASP A 3 11.79 16.64 0.28
N ASP A 4 11.14 17.81 0.27
CA ASP A 4 10.39 18.32 1.42
C ASP A 4 9.23 17.38 1.79
N LEU A 5 8.43 16.95 0.82
CA LEU A 5 7.34 16.00 1.08
C LEU A 5 7.88 14.65 1.56
N PHE A 6 9.01 14.19 1.02
CA PHE A 6 9.68 12.97 1.49
C PHE A 6 10.00 13.05 2.98
N GLU A 7 10.64 14.14 3.43
CA GLU A 7 11.04 14.30 4.83
C GLU A 7 9.83 14.50 5.76
N ILE A 8 8.79 15.24 5.33
CA ILE A 8 7.54 15.36 6.10
C ILE A 8 6.90 13.98 6.31
N VAL A 9 6.80 13.15 5.26
CA VAL A 9 6.22 11.79 5.37
C VAL A 9 7.10 10.89 6.25
N ARG A 10 8.42 11.03 6.15
CA ARG A 10 9.35 10.31 7.02
C ARG A 10 9.11 10.66 8.49
N MET A 11 9.00 11.94 8.82
CA MET A 11 8.70 12.39 10.18
C MET A 11 7.32 11.91 10.64
N PHE A 12 6.31 11.97 9.78
CA PHE A 12 4.97 11.45 10.07
C PHE A 12 5.01 9.96 10.45
N ILE A 13 5.72 9.14 9.67
CA ILE A 13 5.84 7.69 9.97
C ILE A 13 6.53 7.46 11.32
N LEU A 14 7.57 8.24 11.66
CA LEU A 14 8.26 8.14 12.94
C LEU A 14 7.36 8.52 14.11
N VAL A 15 6.68 9.68 14.03
CA VAL A 15 5.75 10.17 15.06
C VAL A 15 4.60 9.19 15.25
N GLN A 16 3.98 8.73 14.16
CA GLN A 16 2.91 7.73 14.20
C GLN A 16 3.35 6.45 14.91
N LYS A 17 4.58 5.98 14.66
CA LYS A 17 5.13 4.79 15.33
C LYS A 17 5.28 5.01 16.84
N GLN A 18 5.80 6.17 17.25
CA GLN A 18 5.96 6.49 18.68
C GLN A 18 4.61 6.66 19.36
N ARG A 19 3.66 7.35 18.74
CA ARG A 19 2.31 7.51 19.27
C ARG A 19 1.63 6.17 19.51
N VAL A 20 1.69 5.24 18.54
CA VAL A 20 1.08 3.90 18.69
C VAL A 20 1.77 3.11 19.81
N ALA A 21 3.10 3.13 19.87
CA ALA A 21 3.84 2.45 20.94
C ALA A 21 3.51 3.02 22.32
N PHE A 22 3.42 4.35 22.42
CA PHE A 22 3.07 5.07 23.63
C PHE A 22 1.65 4.74 24.10
N ASN A 23 0.65 4.86 23.21
CA ASN A 23 -0.74 4.58 23.53
C ASN A 23 -0.97 3.13 23.97
N ASN A 24 -0.25 2.17 23.38
CA ASN A 24 -0.31 0.79 23.81
C ASN A 24 0.22 0.62 25.25
N ARG A 25 1.31 1.28 25.61
CA ARG A 25 1.88 1.24 26.98
C ARG A 25 0.98 1.94 27.98
N ALA A 26 0.49 3.14 27.64
CA ALA A 26 -0.37 3.93 28.51
C ALA A 26 -1.65 3.16 28.89
N ARG A 27 -2.26 2.46 27.92
CA ARG A 27 -3.42 1.60 28.17
C ARG A 27 -3.12 0.41 29.08
N THR A 28 -1.94 -0.20 28.96
CA THR A 28 -1.57 -1.37 29.79
C THR A 28 -1.25 -0.99 31.22
N LEU A 29 -0.67 0.18 31.43
CA LEU A 29 -0.15 0.59 32.74
C LEU A 29 -1.08 1.55 33.50
N GLU A 30 -2.25 1.89 32.91
CA GLU A 30 -3.25 2.80 33.49
C GLU A 30 -2.63 4.04 34.13
N PHE A 31 -1.67 4.65 33.41
CA PHE A 31 -0.94 5.79 33.93
C PHE A 31 -1.88 6.98 34.20
N ASP A 32 -2.15 7.24 35.47
CA ASP A 32 -2.77 8.47 35.95
C ASP A 32 -1.66 9.48 36.29
N ASN A 33 -1.05 10.04 35.24
CA ASN A 33 0.05 10.99 35.38
C ASN A 33 -0.09 12.13 34.35
N PRO A 34 -0.23 13.40 34.79
CA PRO A 34 -0.41 14.54 33.89
C PRO A 34 0.69 14.72 32.84
N VAL A 35 1.93 14.32 33.14
CA VAL A 35 3.06 14.43 32.19
C VAL A 35 2.90 13.42 31.05
N ILE A 36 2.39 12.23 31.36
CA ILE A 36 2.13 11.17 30.37
C ILE A 36 0.96 11.59 29.46
N GLU A 37 -0.08 12.22 30.02
CA GLU A 37 -1.19 12.76 29.23
C GLU A 37 -0.74 13.87 28.27
N GLN A 38 0.04 14.84 28.77
CA GLN A 38 0.62 15.91 27.94
C GLN A 38 1.48 15.36 26.80
N LEU A 39 2.27 14.31 27.07
CA LEU A 39 3.09 13.67 26.04
C LEU A 39 2.23 12.94 25.00
N ALA A 40 1.12 12.32 25.42
CA ALA A 40 0.16 11.70 24.51
C ALA A 40 -0.44 12.74 23.55
N GLU A 41 -0.85 13.88 24.09
CA GLU A 41 -1.40 15.01 23.35
C GLU A 41 -0.35 15.60 22.39
N PHE A 42 0.90 15.75 22.83
CA PHE A 42 2.00 16.21 21.97
C PHE A 42 2.19 15.30 20.74
N PHE A 43 2.22 13.99 20.91
CA PHE A 43 2.33 13.07 19.77
C PHE A 43 1.13 13.15 18.84
N GLN A 44 -0.08 13.26 19.38
CA GLN A 44 -1.32 13.36 18.62
C GLN A 44 -1.35 14.65 17.78
N THR A 45 -1.13 15.81 18.42
CA THR A 45 -1.14 17.12 17.76
C THR A 45 -0.03 17.27 16.73
N THR A 46 1.16 16.70 17.00
CA THR A 46 2.27 16.65 16.04
C THR A 46 1.92 15.80 14.83
N GLU A 47 1.33 14.61 15.01
CA GLU A 47 0.88 13.76 13.91
C GLU A 47 -0.16 14.48 13.04
N GLU A 48 -1.14 15.16 13.65
CA GLU A 48 -2.16 15.94 12.94
C GLU A 48 -1.59 17.11 12.14
N SER A 49 -0.61 17.82 12.69
CA SER A 49 0.08 18.92 11.99
C SER A 49 0.84 18.42 10.76
N LEU A 50 1.55 17.29 10.89
CA LEU A 50 2.23 16.63 9.79
C LEU A 50 1.21 16.11 8.75
N GLU A 51 0.08 15.56 9.20
CA GLU A 51 -1.00 15.09 8.33
C GLU A 51 -1.55 16.22 7.45
N LYS A 52 -1.81 17.40 8.04
CA LYS A 52 -2.26 18.60 7.33
C LYS A 52 -1.23 19.04 6.28
N SER A 53 0.04 19.01 6.64
CA SER A 53 1.14 19.36 5.73
C SER A 53 1.21 18.39 4.54
N ILE A 54 1.18 17.08 4.79
CA ILE A 54 1.14 16.05 3.73
C ILE A 54 -0.05 16.27 2.80
N LYS A 55 -1.25 16.49 3.36
CA LYS A 55 -2.47 16.71 2.57
C LYS A 55 -2.40 17.94 1.66
N ARG A 56 -1.64 18.96 2.04
CA ARG A 56 -1.43 20.16 1.22
C ARG A 56 -0.42 19.86 0.11
N GLU A 57 0.76 19.38 0.47
CA GLU A 57 1.88 19.22 -0.46
C GLU A 57 1.63 18.12 -1.51
N ILE A 58 1.05 16.97 -1.11
CA ILE A 58 0.86 15.84 -2.03
C ILE A 58 -0.06 16.18 -3.21
N LYS A 59 -0.93 17.19 -3.07
CA LYS A 59 -1.80 17.63 -4.16
C LYS A 59 -1.04 18.12 -5.38
N HIS A 60 0.23 18.50 -5.25
CA HIS A 60 1.07 18.95 -6.35
C HIS A 60 1.72 17.81 -7.12
N GLU A 61 1.76 16.60 -6.56
CA GLU A 61 2.43 15.44 -7.15
C GLU A 61 1.64 14.87 -8.35
N PRO A 62 2.26 14.69 -9.53
CA PRO A 62 1.57 14.20 -10.73
C PRO A 62 0.88 12.84 -10.52
N ILE A 63 1.58 11.88 -9.92
CA ILE A 63 1.01 10.55 -9.66
C ILE A 63 -0.17 10.60 -8.67
N TYR A 64 -0.18 11.58 -7.77
CA TYR A 64 -1.32 11.77 -6.88
C TYR A 64 -2.56 12.22 -7.65
N LYS A 65 -2.42 13.25 -8.49
CA LYS A 65 -3.52 13.79 -9.31
C LYS A 65 -4.03 12.78 -10.32
N GLU A 66 -3.12 12.08 -10.99
CA GLU A 66 -3.49 11.24 -12.14
C GLU A 66 -4.00 9.86 -11.74
N PHE A 67 -3.57 9.35 -10.58
CA PHE A 67 -3.94 8.01 -10.14
C PHE A 67 -4.52 7.99 -8.72
N PHE A 68 -3.76 8.35 -7.69
CA PHE A 68 -4.17 8.09 -6.31
C PHE A 68 -5.47 8.77 -5.91
N SER A 69 -5.69 10.04 -6.29
CA SER A 69 -6.91 10.78 -5.98
C SER A 69 -8.16 10.20 -6.63
N LYS A 70 -8.00 9.44 -7.71
CA LYS A 70 -9.08 8.80 -8.47
C LYS A 70 -9.39 7.37 -8.00
N VAL A 71 -8.58 6.82 -7.08
CA VAL A 71 -8.84 5.49 -6.49
C VAL A 71 -9.62 5.64 -5.19
N LYS A 72 -10.89 5.24 -5.21
CA LYS A 72 -11.75 5.25 -4.01
C LYS A 72 -11.13 4.41 -2.89
N GLY A 73 -11.04 4.99 -1.69
CA GLY A 73 -10.41 4.35 -0.53
C GLY A 73 -8.90 4.61 -0.39
N ILE A 74 -8.27 5.34 -1.31
CA ILE A 74 -6.89 5.80 -1.15
C ILE A 74 -6.88 7.29 -0.82
N GLY A 75 -6.68 7.59 0.46
CA GLY A 75 -6.53 8.97 0.93
C GLY A 75 -5.11 9.52 0.75
N PRO A 76 -4.92 10.84 0.92
CA PRO A 76 -3.62 11.51 0.82
C PRO A 76 -2.51 10.84 1.64
N ILE A 77 -2.80 10.39 2.86
CA ILE A 77 -1.81 9.79 3.75
C ILE A 77 -1.37 8.41 3.30
N LEU A 78 -2.30 7.58 2.80
CA LEU A 78 -1.94 6.28 2.24
C LEU A 78 -1.13 6.44 0.96
N ALA A 79 -1.55 7.35 0.08
CA ALA A 79 -0.79 7.70 -1.12
C ALA A 79 0.63 8.17 -0.76
N ALA A 80 0.77 9.09 0.19
CA ALA A 80 2.06 9.61 0.64
C ALA A 80 2.98 8.50 1.17
N LYS A 81 2.46 7.58 1.98
CA LYS A 81 3.23 6.43 2.50
C LYS A 81 3.69 5.51 1.38
N ILE A 82 2.82 5.21 0.40
CA ILE A 82 3.20 4.42 -0.77
C ILE A 82 4.32 5.12 -1.55
N MET A 83 4.14 6.41 -1.83
CA MET A 83 5.14 7.23 -2.53
C MET A 83 6.48 7.26 -1.79
N TYR A 84 6.46 7.39 -0.47
CA TYR A 84 7.66 7.34 0.38
C TYR A 84 8.41 6.02 0.26
N TYR A 85 7.71 4.87 0.29
CA TYR A 85 8.39 3.57 0.17
C TYR A 85 8.94 3.31 -1.24
N ILE A 86 8.19 3.69 -2.27
CA ILE A 86 8.62 3.50 -3.67
C ILE A 86 9.77 4.45 -3.99
N ARG A 87 9.66 5.73 -3.58
CA ARG A 87 10.56 6.86 -3.82
C ARG A 87 10.78 7.18 -5.30
N ASP A 88 11.30 6.22 -6.04
CA ASP A 88 11.57 6.28 -7.47
C ASP A 88 11.04 5.00 -8.13
N ILE A 89 10.09 5.16 -9.05
CA ILE A 89 9.48 4.06 -9.79
C ILE A 89 10.46 3.44 -10.82
N GLY A 90 11.49 4.18 -11.23
CA GLY A 90 12.56 3.74 -12.12
C GLY A 90 13.33 2.52 -11.58
N ARG A 91 13.46 2.42 -10.25
CA ARG A 91 14.03 1.28 -9.51
C ARG A 91 13.36 -0.06 -9.82
N PHE A 92 12.15 -0.04 -10.36
CA PHE A 92 11.35 -1.22 -10.68
C PHE A 92 11.12 -1.33 -12.20
N PRO A 93 12.07 -1.90 -12.97
CA PRO A 93 11.89 -2.13 -14.41
C PRO A 93 10.73 -3.07 -14.78
N ASN A 94 10.22 -3.83 -13.82
CA ASN A 94 9.02 -4.65 -13.97
C ASN A 94 8.18 -4.62 -12.70
N VAL A 95 6.87 -4.82 -12.86
CA VAL A 95 5.93 -4.83 -11.72
C VAL A 95 6.22 -5.94 -10.71
N ALA A 96 6.78 -7.07 -11.15
CA ALA A 96 7.10 -8.18 -10.26
C ALA A 96 8.15 -7.82 -9.20
N LYS A 97 9.13 -6.97 -9.55
CA LYS A 97 10.10 -6.40 -8.59
C LYS A 97 9.42 -5.50 -7.57
N LEU A 98 8.45 -4.68 -7.99
CA LEU A 98 7.66 -3.85 -7.07
C LEU A 98 6.82 -4.72 -6.13
N TRP A 99 6.14 -5.74 -6.66
CA TRP A 99 5.39 -6.69 -5.85
C TRP A 99 6.27 -7.40 -4.82
N ARG A 100 7.48 -7.83 -5.21
CA ARG A 100 8.43 -8.42 -4.27
C ARG A 100 8.83 -7.44 -3.19
N TYR A 101 9.21 -6.21 -3.54
CA TYR A 101 9.56 -5.16 -2.57
C TYR A 101 8.41 -4.84 -1.59
N ALA A 102 7.16 -4.89 -2.08
CA ALA A 102 5.94 -4.71 -1.28
C ALA A 102 5.54 -5.93 -0.44
N GLY A 103 6.27 -7.05 -0.50
CA GLY A 103 5.95 -8.29 0.23
C GLY A 103 4.75 -9.06 -0.36
N LEU A 104 4.42 -8.79 -1.62
CA LEU A 104 3.31 -9.37 -2.37
C LEU A 104 3.73 -10.49 -3.33
N ALA A 105 5.03 -10.81 -3.41
CA ALA A 105 5.53 -11.86 -4.28
C ALA A 105 4.90 -13.23 -3.99
N VAL A 106 4.75 -14.00 -5.06
CA VAL A 106 4.34 -15.40 -5.07
C VAL A 106 5.41 -16.15 -5.85
N ILE A 107 6.06 -17.11 -5.22
CA ILE A 107 7.17 -17.90 -5.78
C ILE A 107 6.69 -19.36 -5.78
N ASN A 108 6.74 -20.02 -6.94
CA ASN A 108 6.28 -21.41 -7.11
C ASN A 108 4.85 -21.64 -6.58
N GLY A 109 3.94 -20.70 -6.87
CA GLY A 109 2.53 -20.78 -6.47
C GLY A 109 2.26 -20.50 -4.97
N LYS A 110 3.27 -20.18 -4.16
CA LYS A 110 3.13 -19.87 -2.73
C LYS A 110 3.57 -18.45 -2.43
N ALA A 111 2.91 -17.78 -1.48
CA ALA A 111 3.35 -16.47 -1.01
C ALA A 111 4.79 -16.58 -0.47
N GLU A 112 5.65 -15.62 -0.81
CA GLU A 112 7.03 -15.62 -0.32
C GLU A 112 7.06 -15.54 1.22
N THR A 113 7.74 -16.50 1.85
CA THR A 113 7.92 -16.59 3.30
C THR A 113 9.35 -16.25 3.70
N LEU A 114 9.52 -15.79 4.94
CA LEU A 114 10.85 -15.56 5.50
C LEU A 114 11.55 -16.91 5.68
N GLN A 115 12.81 -16.99 5.22
CA GLN A 115 13.66 -18.15 5.40
C GLN A 115 14.72 -17.84 6.46
N ARG A 116 14.92 -18.75 7.41
CA ARG A 116 15.89 -18.58 8.49
C ARG A 116 17.29 -18.37 7.90
N GLY A 117 17.99 -17.34 8.37
CA GLY A 117 19.34 -17.00 7.91
C GLY A 117 19.41 -16.21 6.60
N GLN A 118 18.28 -15.98 5.92
CA GLN A 118 18.25 -15.16 4.71
C GLN A 118 17.85 -13.72 5.02
N LYS A 119 18.43 -12.77 4.27
CA LYS A 119 17.99 -11.38 4.31
C LYS A 119 16.57 -11.27 3.76
N ILE A 120 15.76 -10.44 4.41
CA ILE A 120 14.40 -10.16 3.95
C ILE A 120 14.43 -9.49 2.58
N SER A 121 13.57 -9.97 1.67
CA SER A 121 13.50 -9.52 0.27
C SER A 121 12.55 -8.34 0.06
N TYR A 122 11.82 -7.96 1.09
CA TYR A 122 10.78 -6.92 1.05
C TYR A 122 10.90 -5.97 2.23
N ARG A 123 10.24 -4.81 2.14
CA ARG A 123 10.16 -3.86 3.26
C ARG A 123 8.95 -4.18 4.14
N PRO A 124 9.12 -4.62 5.42
CA PRO A 124 7.99 -5.00 6.28
C PRO A 124 6.93 -3.92 6.44
N GLU A 125 7.33 -2.67 6.59
CA GLU A 125 6.45 -1.54 6.80
C GLU A 125 5.68 -1.19 5.52
N PHE A 126 6.26 -1.45 4.35
CA PHE A 126 5.54 -1.32 3.10
C PHE A 126 4.50 -2.42 2.93
N LYS A 127 4.84 -3.67 3.28
CA LYS A 127 3.88 -4.79 3.31
C LYS A 127 2.70 -4.51 4.26
N ALA A 128 2.97 -3.97 5.45
CA ALA A 128 1.92 -3.55 6.37
C ALA A 128 1.06 -2.42 5.78
N THR A 129 1.68 -1.45 5.09
CA THR A 129 0.97 -0.38 4.39
C THR A 129 0.06 -0.93 3.27
N MET A 130 0.52 -1.94 2.52
CA MET A 130 -0.30 -2.58 1.49
C MET A 130 -1.53 -3.27 2.07
N TYR A 131 -1.41 -3.93 3.22
CA TYR A 131 -2.57 -4.50 3.90
C TYR A 131 -3.59 -3.43 4.31
N VAL A 132 -3.13 -2.28 4.82
CA VAL A 132 -4.00 -1.15 5.14
C VAL A 132 -4.67 -0.57 3.89
N VAL A 133 -3.93 -0.49 2.78
CA VAL A 133 -4.44 -0.08 1.46
C VAL A 133 -5.57 -1.00 1.00
N GLY A 134 -5.36 -2.32 1.01
CA GLY A 134 -6.40 -3.29 0.68
C GLY A 134 -7.61 -3.17 1.59
N SER A 135 -7.39 -3.04 2.90
CA SER A 135 -8.46 -2.89 3.90
C SER A 135 -9.28 -1.63 3.68
N SER A 136 -8.62 -0.53 3.31
CA SER A 136 -9.25 0.75 3.03
C SER A 136 -10.09 0.70 1.75
N MET A 137 -9.57 0.07 0.69
CA MET A 137 -10.30 -0.17 -0.56
C MET A 137 -11.56 -1.02 -0.34
N LEU A 138 -11.49 -2.06 0.50
CA LEU A 138 -12.64 -2.89 0.89
C LEU A 138 -13.71 -2.05 1.60
N LYS A 139 -13.32 -1.30 2.63
CA LYS A 139 -14.25 -0.44 3.39
C LYS A 139 -14.92 0.60 2.52
N ALA A 140 -14.16 1.20 1.60
CA ALA A 140 -14.66 2.23 0.70
C ALA A 140 -15.44 1.68 -0.50
N ARG A 141 -15.46 0.35 -0.72
CA ARG A 141 -16.05 -0.30 -1.90
C ARG A 141 -15.50 0.28 -3.20
N SER A 142 -14.17 0.26 -3.35
CA SER A 142 -13.51 0.64 -4.61
C SER A 142 -13.80 -0.38 -5.73
N LYS A 143 -13.53 -0.02 -6.99
CA LYS A 143 -13.66 -0.97 -8.12
C LYS A 143 -12.73 -2.19 -7.97
N TYR A 144 -11.59 -2.05 -7.29
CA TYR A 144 -10.68 -3.16 -7.01
C TYR A 144 -11.31 -4.26 -6.14
N VAL A 145 -12.37 -3.94 -5.39
CA VAL A 145 -13.05 -4.89 -4.51
C VAL A 145 -13.71 -6.03 -5.28
N GLU A 146 -14.08 -5.82 -6.55
CA GLU A 146 -14.61 -6.87 -7.42
C GLU A 146 -13.59 -8.01 -7.62
N ILE A 147 -12.32 -7.63 -7.82
CA ILE A 147 -11.20 -8.59 -7.94
C ILE A 147 -11.00 -9.38 -6.66
N TYR A 148 -11.16 -8.72 -5.51
CA TYR A 148 -11.11 -9.39 -4.22
C TYR A 148 -12.23 -10.41 -4.07
N TYR A 149 -13.49 -10.06 -4.35
CA TYR A 149 -14.60 -11.00 -4.19
C TYR A 149 -14.53 -12.15 -5.18
N ALA A 150 -14.22 -11.88 -6.46
CA ALA A 150 -14.00 -12.94 -7.46
C ALA A 150 -12.87 -13.90 -7.04
N ALA A 151 -11.77 -13.37 -6.51
CA ALA A 151 -10.69 -14.20 -5.99
C ALA A 151 -11.11 -15.01 -4.75
N LYS A 152 -11.83 -14.39 -3.83
CA LYS A 152 -12.31 -15.01 -2.60
C LYS A 152 -13.22 -16.20 -2.90
N ASP A 153 -14.17 -16.02 -3.81
CA ASP A 153 -15.11 -17.06 -4.23
C ASP A 153 -14.40 -18.19 -4.97
N TYR A 154 -13.48 -17.85 -5.87
CA TYR A 154 -12.64 -18.84 -6.55
C TYR A 154 -11.86 -19.70 -5.56
N TYR A 155 -11.16 -19.10 -4.59
CA TYR A 155 -10.39 -19.86 -3.61
C TYR A 155 -11.29 -20.70 -2.68
N ALA A 156 -12.45 -20.17 -2.27
CA ALA A 156 -13.40 -20.92 -1.46
C ALA A 156 -13.94 -22.18 -2.17
N ARG A 157 -14.07 -22.16 -3.50
CA ARG A 157 -14.55 -23.31 -4.29
C ARG A 157 -13.46 -24.29 -4.68
N ASN A 158 -12.21 -23.82 -4.84
CA ASN A 158 -11.14 -24.60 -5.49
C ASN A 158 -10.00 -24.99 -4.53
N ARG A 159 -10.00 -24.53 -3.28
CA ARG A 159 -8.92 -24.78 -2.32
C ARG A 159 -9.47 -25.19 -0.97
N ASP A 160 -8.85 -26.20 -0.37
CA ASP A 160 -9.09 -26.57 1.02
C ASP A 160 -8.27 -25.66 1.96
N TRP A 161 -8.66 -24.39 2.03
CA TRP A 161 -8.01 -23.36 2.83
C TRP A 161 -8.97 -22.78 3.87
N GLY A 162 -8.45 -22.49 5.07
CA GLY A 162 -9.21 -21.76 6.08
C GLY A 162 -9.59 -20.33 5.62
N LYS A 163 -10.67 -19.78 6.19
CA LYS A 163 -11.24 -18.46 5.83
C LYS A 163 -10.18 -17.35 5.81
N GLN A 164 -9.28 -17.33 6.79
CA GLN A 164 -8.22 -16.32 6.87
C GLN A 164 -7.21 -16.44 5.72
N HIS A 165 -6.84 -17.66 5.33
CA HIS A 165 -5.93 -17.87 4.21
C HIS A 165 -6.59 -17.44 2.89
N ILE A 166 -7.85 -17.80 2.68
CA ILE A 166 -8.64 -17.34 1.53
C ILE A 166 -8.68 -15.81 1.47
N HIS A 167 -8.98 -15.15 2.59
CA HIS A 167 -9.01 -13.68 2.68
C HIS A 167 -7.65 -13.06 2.31
N LEU A 168 -6.54 -13.54 2.89
CA LEU A 168 -5.20 -13.03 2.61
C LEU A 168 -4.74 -13.28 1.17
N ALA A 169 -5.14 -14.41 0.58
CA ALA A 169 -4.86 -14.71 -0.83
C ALA A 169 -5.65 -13.78 -1.78
N ALA A 170 -6.93 -13.52 -1.47
CA ALA A 170 -7.77 -12.59 -2.22
C ALA A 170 -7.27 -11.14 -2.09
N MET A 171 -6.89 -10.70 -0.89
CA MET A 171 -6.26 -9.41 -0.63
C MET A 171 -5.01 -9.22 -1.49
N ARG A 172 -4.13 -10.23 -1.51
CA ARG A 172 -2.91 -10.21 -2.33
C ARG A 172 -3.21 -10.06 -3.82
N LYS A 173 -4.22 -10.75 -4.36
CA LYS A 173 -4.62 -10.59 -5.76
C LYS A 173 -5.05 -9.15 -6.07
N MET A 174 -5.91 -8.58 -5.23
CA MET A 174 -6.40 -7.20 -5.36
C MET A 174 -5.25 -6.18 -5.25
N GLU A 175 -4.40 -6.29 -4.22
CA GLU A 175 -3.26 -5.39 -3.98
C GLU A 175 -2.21 -5.46 -5.09
N LYS A 176 -1.97 -6.65 -5.65
CA LYS A 176 -1.06 -6.81 -6.80
C LYS A 176 -1.58 -6.10 -8.04
N LEU A 177 -2.89 -6.18 -8.33
CA LEU A 177 -3.48 -5.45 -9.45
C LEU A 177 -3.39 -3.93 -9.24
N PHE A 178 -3.72 -3.45 -8.03
CA PHE A 178 -3.55 -2.04 -7.68
C PHE A 178 -2.11 -1.55 -7.90
N LEU A 179 -1.11 -2.30 -7.43
CA LEU A 179 0.30 -1.94 -7.67
C LEU A 179 0.71 -2.04 -9.14
N ALA A 180 0.06 -2.89 -9.94
CA ALA A 180 0.31 -2.96 -11.37
C ALA A 180 -0.16 -1.69 -12.08
N HIS A 181 -1.38 -1.23 -11.79
CA HIS A 181 -1.89 0.02 -12.34
C HIS A 181 -1.08 1.23 -11.86
N LEU A 182 -0.72 1.26 -10.57
CA LEU A 182 0.17 2.31 -10.04
C LEU A 182 1.52 2.33 -10.78
N TRP A 183 2.11 1.16 -10.97
CA TRP A 183 3.41 1.03 -11.65
C TRP A 183 3.34 1.49 -13.10
N GLU A 184 2.29 1.12 -13.81
CA GLU A 184 2.04 1.53 -15.19
C GLU A 184 1.89 3.05 -15.29
N VAL A 185 0.93 3.64 -14.58
CA VAL A 185 0.66 5.08 -14.65
C VAL A 185 1.87 5.89 -14.19
N TRP A 186 2.53 5.50 -13.11
CA TRP A 186 3.70 6.25 -12.62
C TRP A 186 4.87 6.16 -13.60
N ARG A 187 5.12 5.01 -14.25
CA ARG A 187 6.16 4.95 -15.28
C ARG A 187 5.83 5.77 -16.52
N GLN A 188 4.55 5.83 -16.94
CA GLN A 188 4.11 6.72 -18.04
C GLN A 188 4.45 8.17 -17.72
N LEU A 189 4.09 8.63 -16.52
CA LEU A 189 4.32 10.02 -16.08
C LEU A 189 5.79 10.40 -16.03
N GLU A 190 6.67 9.45 -15.69
CA GLU A 190 8.12 9.67 -15.59
C GLU A 190 8.86 9.35 -16.91
N GLY A 191 8.14 9.04 -18.00
CA GLY A 191 8.71 8.76 -19.32
C GLY A 191 9.50 7.45 -19.40
N TYR A 192 9.30 6.53 -18.46
CA TYR A 192 9.97 5.25 -18.45
C TYR A 192 9.31 4.24 -19.39
N PRO A 193 10.06 3.29 -19.99
CA PRO A 193 9.47 2.25 -20.82
C PRO A 193 8.56 1.35 -19.98
N ILE A 194 7.44 0.97 -20.59
CA ILE A 194 6.42 0.11 -20.01
C ILE A 194 6.42 -1.19 -20.79
N ARG A 195 6.31 -2.29 -20.05
CA ARG A 195 6.11 -3.61 -20.62
C ARG A 195 4.65 -3.97 -20.49
N MET A 196 4.14 -4.69 -21.48
CA MET A 196 2.80 -5.28 -21.43
C MET A 196 2.63 -6.08 -20.12
N PRO A 197 1.42 -6.13 -19.54
CA PRO A 197 1.16 -6.93 -18.35
C PRO A 197 1.61 -8.39 -18.56
N TYR A 198 2.32 -8.96 -17.58
CA TYR A 198 2.81 -10.35 -17.63
C TYR A 198 1.72 -11.37 -17.98
N ALA A 199 0.47 -11.11 -17.59
CA ALA A 199 -0.68 -11.95 -17.90
C ALA A 199 -1.01 -12.02 -19.40
N VAL A 200 -0.74 -10.95 -20.13
CA VAL A 200 -0.89 -10.87 -21.58
C VAL A 200 0.33 -11.48 -22.27
N GLU A 201 1.53 -11.16 -21.79
CA GLU A 201 2.79 -11.59 -22.40
C GLU A 201 3.08 -13.09 -22.21
N TYR A 202 2.69 -13.69 -21.07
CA TYR A 202 3.07 -15.06 -20.71
C TYR A 202 1.90 -16.00 -20.37
N LEU A 203 0.68 -15.49 -20.11
CA LEU A 203 -0.46 -16.32 -19.68
C LEU A 203 -1.67 -16.31 -20.65
N GLY A 204 -1.59 -15.59 -21.77
CA GLY A 204 -2.60 -15.65 -22.84
C GLY A 204 -3.98 -15.10 -22.47
N HIS A 205 -4.09 -14.26 -21.43
CA HIS A 205 -5.36 -13.64 -21.06
C HIS A 205 -5.76 -12.54 -22.07
N THR A 206 -6.96 -12.65 -22.64
CA THR A 206 -7.50 -11.71 -23.64
C THR A 206 -8.05 -10.42 -23.05
N THR A 207 -8.52 -10.44 -21.79
CA THR A 207 -9.04 -9.24 -21.12
C THR A 207 -7.92 -8.49 -20.40
N ILE A 208 -7.56 -7.32 -20.92
CA ILE A 208 -6.61 -6.41 -20.26
C ILE A 208 -7.39 -5.56 -19.26
N LEU A 209 -7.07 -5.70 -17.97
CA LEU A 209 -7.56 -4.81 -16.92
C LEU A 209 -6.66 -3.58 -16.90
N THR A 210 -7.15 -2.45 -17.41
CA THR A 210 -6.36 -1.20 -17.49
C THR A 210 -6.64 -0.30 -16.28
N PRO A 211 -5.71 0.62 -15.92
CA PRO A 211 -5.92 1.57 -14.83
C PRO A 211 -7.24 2.36 -14.92
N GLU A 212 -7.63 2.77 -16.13
CA GLU A 212 -8.80 3.60 -16.43
C GLU A 212 -10.11 2.91 -16.00
N MET A 213 -10.16 1.58 -16.10
CA MET A 213 -11.31 0.80 -15.67
C MET A 213 -11.53 0.93 -14.16
N PHE A 214 -10.48 1.15 -13.36
CA PHE A 214 -10.49 1.07 -11.90
C PHE A 214 -10.46 2.42 -11.17
N ILE A 215 -10.17 3.50 -11.90
CA ILE A 215 -10.24 4.86 -11.39
C ILE A 215 -11.61 5.48 -11.70
N SER A 216 -12.01 6.50 -10.93
CA SER A 216 -13.12 7.37 -11.32
C SER A 216 -12.65 8.36 -12.38
N ALA A 217 -13.54 8.72 -13.31
CA ALA A 217 -13.35 9.90 -14.16
C ALA A 217 -13.30 11.17 -13.29
#